data_AF-A0A2T4RXR3-F1
#
_entry.id   AF-A0A2T4RXR3-F1
#
_cell.length_a   1.000
_cell.length_b   1.000
_cell.length_c   1.000
_cell.angle_alpha   90.00
_cell.angle_beta   90.00
_cell.angle_gamma   90.00
#
_symmetry.space_group_name_H-M   'P 1'
#
loop_
_entity.id
_entity.type
_entity.pdbx_description
1 polymer ?
#
loop_
_entity_poly.entity_id
_entity_poly.type
_entity_poly.pdbx_seq_one_letter_code
_entity_poly.pdbx_strand_id
1 'polypeptide(L)'
;AERIADKYEVTREQQDAFAVNSHQKAYEASQAGKYQAEMIPLTDADGEEMTMDEGIRGNSNVEKLATLDTIFKEDGTVTAGNASSINDGASALILMDADYARENGYEIMGILGDYAEVGCDPEIMGIAPYYA
;
A
#
# COMPACT_ATOMS: atom_id res chain seq x y z
N ALA A 1 1.37 15.08 -3.66
CA ALA A 1 1.27 14.25 -4.88
C ALA A 1 1.34 15.12 -6.12
N GLU A 2 0.38 16.04 -6.36
CA GLU A 2 0.39 16.93 -7.54
C GLU A 2 1.72 17.68 -7.75
N ARG A 3 2.28 18.31 -6.70
CA ARG A 3 3.58 19.00 -6.80
C ARG A 3 4.75 18.11 -7.20
N ILE A 4 4.72 16.83 -6.84
CA ILE A 4 5.76 15.86 -7.23
C ILE A 4 5.56 15.49 -8.70
N ALA A 5 4.31 15.23 -9.11
CA ALA A 5 3.98 14.96 -10.50
C ALA A 5 4.40 16.13 -11.41
N ASP A 6 4.08 17.37 -11.03
CA ASP A 6 4.48 18.58 -11.74
C ASP A 6 6.01 18.74 -11.80
N LYS A 7 6.70 18.54 -10.66
CA LYS A 7 8.16 18.75 -10.56
C LYS A 7 9.00 17.72 -11.32
N TYR A 8 8.55 16.47 -11.34
CA TYR A 8 9.27 15.35 -11.97
C TYR A 8 8.60 14.84 -13.24
N GLU A 9 7.62 15.59 -13.76
CA GLU A 9 6.92 15.31 -15.01
C GLU A 9 6.29 13.91 -15.06
N VAL A 10 5.73 13.45 -13.92
CA VAL A 10 5.06 12.15 -13.82
C VAL A 10 3.65 12.27 -14.40
N THR A 11 3.44 11.70 -15.58
CA THR A 11 2.19 11.89 -16.32
C THR A 11 1.03 11.13 -15.68
N ARG A 12 -0.20 11.56 -15.98
CA ARG A 12 -1.43 10.87 -15.55
C ARG A 12 -1.43 9.41 -15.99
N GLU A 13 -1.01 9.13 -17.22
CA GLU A 13 -0.95 7.77 -17.76
C GLU A 13 0.02 6.88 -16.98
N GLN A 14 1.17 7.43 -16.56
CA GLN A 14 2.13 6.70 -15.72
C GLN A 14 1.55 6.39 -14.34
N GLN A 15 0.84 7.34 -13.74
CA GLN A 15 0.17 7.16 -12.44
C GLN A 15 -0.92 6.09 -12.52
N ASP A 16 -1.79 6.16 -13.54
CA ASP A 16 -2.88 5.21 -13.73
C ASP A 16 -2.36 3.81 -14.09
N ALA A 17 -1.33 3.71 -14.95
CA ALA A 17 -0.69 2.43 -15.26
C ALA A 17 -0.06 1.78 -14.02
N PHE A 18 0.57 2.57 -13.16
CA PHE A 18 1.11 2.09 -11.89
C PHE A 18 -0.02 1.55 -10.98
N ALA A 19 -1.12 2.28 -10.85
CA ALA A 19 -2.25 1.89 -10.02
C ALA A 19 -2.96 0.62 -10.53
N VAL A 20 -3.18 0.49 -11.84
CA VAL A 20 -3.72 -0.74 -12.45
C VAL A 20 -2.82 -1.94 -12.16
N ASN A 21 -1.50 -1.78 -12.36
CA ASN A 21 -0.53 -2.83 -12.07
C ASN A 21 -0.52 -3.22 -10.58
N SER A 22 -0.71 -2.25 -9.68
CA SER A 22 -0.83 -2.49 -8.24
C SER A 22 -2.05 -3.36 -7.92
N HIS A 23 -3.22 -2.99 -8.44
CA HIS A 23 -4.44 -3.78 -8.26
C HIS A 23 -4.36 -5.18 -8.87
N GLN A 24 -3.74 -5.33 -10.04
CA GLN A 24 -3.57 -6.63 -10.68
C GLN A 24 -2.72 -7.56 -9.83
N LYS A 25 -1.57 -7.08 -9.32
CA LYS A 25 -0.69 -7.86 -8.44
C LYS A 25 -1.39 -8.25 -7.13
N ALA A 26 -2.10 -7.31 -6.50
CA ALA A 26 -2.84 -7.57 -5.27
C ALA A 26 -3.94 -8.61 -5.50
N TYR A 27 -4.67 -8.51 -6.61
CA TYR A 27 -5.69 -9.48 -7.00
C TYR A 27 -5.10 -10.87 -7.22
N GLU A 28 -4.02 -10.99 -8.00
CA GLU A 28 -3.34 -12.26 -8.22
C GLU A 28 -2.81 -12.88 -6.92
N ALA A 29 -2.25 -12.08 -6.02
CA ALA A 29 -1.75 -12.53 -4.73
C ALA A 29 -2.89 -13.01 -3.81
N SER A 30 -4.00 -12.27 -3.77
CA SER A 30 -5.19 -12.62 -2.99
C SER A 30 -5.81 -13.93 -3.51
N GLN A 31 -6.02 -14.05 -4.82
CA GLN A 31 -6.54 -15.26 -5.45
C GLN A 31 -5.62 -16.47 -5.26
N ALA A 32 -4.31 -16.26 -5.19
CA ALA A 32 -3.33 -17.30 -4.89
C ALA A 32 -3.18 -17.62 -3.40
N GLY A 33 -3.94 -16.96 -2.51
CA GLY A 33 -3.92 -17.20 -1.07
C GLY A 33 -2.65 -16.71 -0.37
N LYS A 34 -1.88 -15.80 -0.97
CA LYS A 34 -0.57 -15.38 -0.42
C LYS A 34 -0.67 -14.66 0.93
N TYR A 35 -1.80 -14.03 1.20
CA TYR A 35 -2.04 -13.29 2.45
C TYR A 35 -2.67 -14.15 3.56
N GLN A 36 -3.02 -15.43 3.29
CA GLN A 36 -3.73 -16.26 4.27
C GLN A 36 -2.93 -16.50 5.56
N ALA A 37 -1.60 -16.52 5.49
CA ALA A 37 -0.75 -16.73 6.65
C ALA A 37 -0.64 -15.49 7.57
N GLU A 38 -0.93 -14.29 7.05
CA GLU A 38 -0.79 -13.02 7.76
C GLU A 38 -2.13 -12.35 8.12
N MET A 39 -3.23 -12.77 7.49
CA MET A 39 -4.57 -12.27 7.81
C MET A 39 -5.20 -13.01 8.99
N ILE A 40 -5.71 -12.24 9.95
CA ILE A 40 -6.53 -12.76 11.05
C ILE A 40 -7.99 -12.35 10.78
N PRO A 41 -8.91 -13.31 10.55
CA PRO A 41 -10.33 -13.00 10.33
C PRO A 41 -10.92 -12.19 11.49
N LEU A 42 -11.66 -11.14 11.15
CA LEU A 42 -12.40 -10.33 12.10
C LEU A 42 -13.88 -10.40 11.78
N THR A 43 -14.72 -10.44 12.80
CA THR A 43 -16.18 -10.37 12.65
C THR A 43 -16.63 -8.97 13.03
N ASP A 44 -17.40 -8.33 12.16
CA ASP A 44 -17.95 -7.01 12.44
C ASP A 44 -19.14 -7.07 13.41
N ALA A 45 -19.74 -5.89 13.67
CA ALA A 45 -20.88 -5.79 14.59
C ALA A 45 -22.16 -6.45 14.06
N ASP A 46 -22.28 -6.64 12.75
CA ASP A 46 -23.42 -7.25 12.08
C ASP A 46 -23.24 -8.78 11.89
N GLY A 47 -22.07 -9.31 12.24
CA GLY A 47 -21.75 -10.72 12.18
C GLY A 47 -21.10 -11.16 10.86
N GLU A 48 -20.71 -10.22 10.00
CA GLU A 48 -20.00 -10.51 8.76
C GLU A 48 -18.51 -10.76 9.04
N GLU A 49 -17.98 -11.85 8.49
CA GLU A 49 -16.58 -12.22 8.64
C GLU A 49 -15.74 -11.57 7.54
N MET A 50 -14.88 -10.64 7.93
CA MET A 50 -13.89 -9.99 7.08
C MET A 50 -12.65 -10.87 7.00
N THR A 51 -12.44 -11.48 5.83
CA THR A 51 -11.34 -12.43 5.58
C THR A 51 -10.43 -12.01 4.42
N MET A 52 -10.71 -10.87 3.78
CA MET A 52 -10.00 -10.39 2.59
C MET A 52 -9.95 -8.86 2.58
N ASP A 53 -8.92 -8.31 1.92
CA ASP A 53 -8.85 -6.87 1.63
C ASP A 53 -9.96 -6.42 0.66
N GLU A 54 -10.76 -5.44 1.08
CA GLU A 54 -11.93 -4.94 0.34
C GLU A 54 -11.55 -4.05 -0.87
N GLY A 55 -10.39 -3.39 -0.80
CA GLY A 55 -9.96 -2.37 -1.74
C GLY A 55 -9.45 -2.91 -3.08
N ILE A 56 -9.27 -4.22 -3.23
CA ILE A 56 -8.65 -4.82 -4.42
C ILE A 56 -9.64 -4.82 -5.60
N ARG A 57 -9.29 -4.10 -6.68
CA ARG A 57 -10.07 -4.01 -7.92
C ARG A 57 -9.36 -4.73 -9.07
N GLY A 58 -9.46 -6.07 -9.11
CA GLY A 58 -8.77 -6.90 -10.11
C GLY A 58 -9.18 -6.70 -11.58
N ASN A 59 -10.27 -5.96 -11.83
CA ASN A 59 -10.74 -5.62 -13.18
C ASN A 59 -10.47 -4.14 -13.57
N SER A 60 -9.62 -3.44 -12.82
CA SER A 60 -9.17 -2.09 -13.16
C SER A 60 -8.37 -2.09 -14.47
N ASN A 61 -8.49 -1.01 -15.24
CA ASN A 61 -7.73 -0.77 -16.46
C ASN A 61 -7.50 0.72 -16.64
N VAL A 62 -6.54 1.08 -17.49
CA VAL A 62 -6.10 2.46 -17.67
C VAL A 62 -7.22 3.30 -18.28
N GLU A 63 -8.02 2.74 -19.18
CA GLU A 63 -9.14 3.43 -19.81
C GLU A 63 -10.18 3.88 -18.78
N LYS A 64 -10.50 3.01 -17.80
CA LYS A 64 -11.42 3.31 -16.72
C LYS A 64 -10.83 4.30 -15.72
N LEU A 65 -9.55 4.18 -15.39
CA LEU A 65 -8.90 5.13 -14.48
C LEU A 65 -8.81 6.52 -15.11
N ALA A 66 -8.59 6.61 -16.42
CA ALA A 66 -8.52 7.88 -17.16
C ALA A 66 -9.83 8.67 -17.12
N THR A 67 -10.99 8.02 -16.91
CA THR A 67 -12.28 8.71 -16.77
C THR A 67 -12.53 9.29 -15.38
N LEU A 68 -11.68 9.01 -14.40
CA LEU A 68 -11.87 9.48 -13.04
C LEU A 68 -11.51 10.96 -12.89
N ASP A 69 -12.37 11.67 -12.16
CA ASP A 69 -12.15 13.06 -11.78
C ASP A 69 -10.94 13.20 -10.85
N THR A 70 -10.24 14.32 -11.00
CA THR A 70 -9.14 14.73 -10.12
C THR A 70 -9.68 15.20 -8.77
N ILE A 71 -9.00 14.82 -7.68
CA ILE A 71 -9.54 15.00 -6.32
C ILE A 71 -8.88 16.14 -5.53
N PHE A 72 -7.77 16.72 -6.01
CA PHE A 72 -7.04 17.78 -5.31
C PHE A 72 -6.88 19.09 -6.09
N LYS A 73 -6.92 19.05 -7.42
CA LYS A 73 -6.69 20.19 -8.32
C LYS A 73 -7.47 19.94 -9.62
N GLU A 74 -8.14 20.96 -10.16
CA GLU A 74 -8.97 20.85 -11.39
C GLU A 74 -8.14 20.39 -12.60
N ASP A 75 -7.00 21.04 -12.86
CA ASP A 75 -6.01 20.60 -13.85
C ASP A 75 -4.92 19.73 -13.20
N GLY A 76 -5.36 18.77 -12.38
CA GLY A 76 -4.50 17.84 -11.66
C GLY A 76 -4.28 16.52 -12.40
N THR A 77 -3.56 15.62 -11.74
CA THR A 77 -3.32 14.25 -12.23
C THR A 77 -3.74 13.18 -11.22
N VAL A 78 -3.96 13.58 -9.96
CA VAL A 78 -4.26 12.65 -8.88
C VAL A 78 -5.77 12.43 -8.78
N THR A 79 -6.17 11.17 -8.76
CA THR A 79 -7.56 10.72 -8.68
C THR A 79 -7.74 9.69 -7.58
N ALA A 80 -9.00 9.35 -7.28
CA ALA A 80 -9.30 8.24 -6.37
C ALA A 80 -8.75 6.88 -6.88
N GLY A 81 -8.51 6.73 -8.18
CA GLY A 81 -8.01 5.48 -8.77
C GLY A 81 -6.49 5.31 -8.71
N ASN A 82 -5.74 6.41 -8.54
CA ASN A 82 -4.27 6.40 -8.48
C ASN A 82 -3.70 6.91 -7.15
N ALA A 83 -4.57 7.17 -6.17
CA ALA A 83 -4.22 7.43 -4.78
C ALA A 83 -4.52 6.20 -3.90
N SER A 84 -3.88 6.12 -2.73
CA SER A 84 -4.25 5.13 -1.72
C SER A 84 -5.68 5.40 -1.22
N SER A 85 -6.49 4.34 -1.09
CA SER A 85 -7.79 4.45 -0.43
C SER A 85 -7.63 4.75 1.05
N ILE A 86 -8.69 5.30 1.64
CA ILE A 86 -8.85 5.36 3.09
C ILE A 86 -9.33 3.98 3.53
N ASN A 87 -8.64 3.38 4.51
CA ASN A 87 -8.95 2.04 4.98
C ASN A 87 -8.87 2.00 6.52
N ASP A 88 -9.54 1.01 7.10
CA ASP A 88 -9.45 0.65 8.51
C ASP A 88 -8.70 -0.69 8.66
N GLY A 89 -7.81 -0.79 9.64
CA GLY A 89 -7.02 -2.00 9.86
C GLY A 89 -6.06 -1.93 11.05
N ALA A 90 -5.54 -3.08 11.45
CA ALA A 90 -4.55 -3.20 12.52
C ALA A 90 -3.50 -4.26 12.16
N SER A 91 -2.28 -4.10 12.68
CA SER A 91 -1.21 -5.09 12.58
C SER A 91 -0.40 -5.13 13.87
N ALA A 92 0.27 -6.27 14.13
CA ALA A 92 1.16 -6.44 15.28
C ALA A 92 2.41 -7.22 14.86
N LEU A 93 3.56 -6.81 15.40
CA LEU A 93 4.84 -7.50 15.24
C LEU A 93 5.45 -7.74 16.62
N ILE A 94 5.99 -8.94 16.83
CA ILE A 94 6.75 -9.28 18.04
C ILE A 94 8.24 -9.22 17.69
N LEU A 95 8.96 -8.35 18.37
CA LEU A 95 10.42 -8.23 18.26
C LEU A 95 11.07 -8.83 19.50
N MET A 96 12.21 -9.49 19.28
CA MET A 96 12.93 -10.21 20.32
C MET A 96 14.43 -10.19 20.00
N ASP A 97 15.26 -10.28 21.04
CA ASP A 97 16.68 -10.58 20.86
C ASP A 97 16.84 -11.95 20.16
N ALA A 98 17.73 -12.03 19.18
CA ALA A 98 17.87 -13.20 18.32
C ALA A 98 18.43 -14.41 19.07
N ASP A 99 19.31 -14.21 20.05
CA ASP A 99 19.88 -15.30 20.84
C ASP A 99 18.85 -15.81 21.84
N TYR A 100 18.14 -14.90 22.52
CA TYR A 100 17.02 -15.28 23.38
C TYR A 100 15.93 -16.05 22.63
N ALA A 101 15.60 -15.64 21.40
CA ALA A 101 14.63 -16.36 20.57
C ALA A 101 15.07 -17.79 20.28
N ARG A 102 16.35 -18.01 19.92
CA ARG A 102 16.93 -19.34 19.66
C ARG A 102 16.97 -20.20 20.92
N GLU A 103 17.43 -19.65 22.03
CA GLU A 103 17.53 -20.37 23.32
C GLU A 103 16.16 -20.88 23.80
N ASN A 104 15.10 -20.13 23.51
CA ASN A 104 13.73 -20.47 23.90
C ASN A 104 12.94 -21.19 22.79
N GLY A 105 13.56 -21.50 21.65
CA GLY A 105 12.94 -22.26 20.56
C GLY A 105 11.85 -21.51 19.79
N TYR A 106 11.86 -20.17 19.80
CA TYR A 106 10.95 -19.37 18.96
C TYR A 106 11.45 -19.33 17.51
N GLU A 107 10.54 -19.48 16.56
CA GLU A 107 10.86 -19.34 15.13
C GLU A 107 11.12 -17.86 14.79
N ILE A 108 12.24 -17.61 14.12
CA ILE A 108 12.62 -16.26 13.68
C ILE A 108 12.20 -16.11 12.22
N MET A 109 11.19 -15.27 11.97
CA MET A 109 10.68 -15.00 10.62
C MET A 109 11.57 -14.02 9.81
N GLY A 110 12.36 -13.19 10.51
CA GLY A 110 13.22 -12.19 9.90
C GLY A 110 14.12 -11.49 10.91
N ILE A 111 15.11 -10.75 10.43
CA ILE A 111 16.04 -9.96 11.24
C ILE A 111 15.94 -8.49 10.79
N LEU A 112 15.73 -7.58 11.75
CA LEU A 112 15.81 -6.15 11.49
C LEU A 112 17.29 -5.76 11.35
N GLY A 113 17.70 -5.33 10.16
CA GLY A 113 19.08 -4.94 9.87
C GLY A 113 19.40 -3.52 10.30
N ASP A 114 18.94 -2.54 9.53
CA ASP A 114 19.11 -1.12 9.80
C ASP A 114 17.81 -0.36 9.53
N TYR A 115 17.70 0.86 10.05
CA TYR A 115 16.57 1.76 9.84
C TYR A 115 17.06 3.20 9.73
N ALA A 116 16.56 3.91 8.72
CA ALA A 116 16.87 5.31 8.50
C ALA A 116 15.58 6.15 8.44
N GLU A 117 15.65 7.34 9.03
CA GLU A 117 14.61 8.36 8.96
C GLU A 117 15.24 9.66 8.46
N VAL A 118 14.60 10.27 7.46
CA VAL A 118 15.11 11.49 6.82
C VAL A 118 13.99 12.52 6.70
N GLY A 119 14.29 13.75 7.10
CA GLY A 119 13.43 14.90 6.85
C GLY A 119 13.59 15.36 5.39
N CYS A 120 12.49 15.80 4.78
CA CYS A 120 12.51 16.44 3.48
C CYS A 120 11.55 17.64 3.45
N ASP A 121 11.57 18.39 2.35
CA ASP A 121 10.65 19.51 2.15
C ASP A 121 9.18 19.00 2.17
N PRO A 122 8.34 19.50 3.10
CA PRO A 122 6.97 19.04 3.27
C PRO A 122 6.12 19.27 2.01
N GLU A 123 6.47 20.23 1.14
CA GLU A 123 5.72 20.46 -0.11
C GLU A 123 5.83 19.29 -1.10
N ILE A 124 6.88 18.46 -0.98
CA ILE A 124 7.18 17.33 -1.85
C ILE A 124 7.43 16.04 -1.05
N MET A 125 6.81 15.91 0.13
CA MET A 125 7.08 14.84 1.11
C MET A 125 7.15 13.40 0.55
N GLY A 126 6.41 13.10 -0.53
CA GLY A 126 6.36 11.77 -1.14
C GLY A 126 7.69 11.27 -1.73
N ILE A 127 8.72 12.13 -1.80
CA ILE A 127 10.06 11.73 -2.24
C ILE A 127 10.97 11.27 -1.08
N ALA A 128 10.53 11.37 0.18
CA ALA A 128 11.34 10.94 1.32
C ALA A 128 11.95 9.54 1.16
N PRO A 129 11.23 8.52 0.63
CA PRO A 129 11.79 7.19 0.44
C PRO A 129 12.99 7.09 -0.52
N TYR A 130 13.22 8.11 -1.37
CA TYR A 130 14.41 8.14 -2.24
C TYR A 130 15.70 8.45 -1.45
N TYR A 131 15.58 9.14 -0.32
CA TYR A 131 16.71 9.55 0.51
C TYR A 131 16.90 8.68 1.76
N ALA A 132 15.92 7.84 2.08
CA ALA A 132 15.90 6.96 3.24
C ALA A 132 16.63 5.65 2.96
#